data_AF-A0A959TCB3-F1
#
_entry.id   AF-A0A959TCB3-F1
#
_cell.length_a   1.000
_cell.length_b   1.000
_cell.length_c   1.000
_cell.angle_alpha   90.00
_cell.angle_beta   90.00
_cell.angle_gamma   90.00
#
_symmetry.space_group_name_H-M   'P 1'
#
loop_
_entity.id
_entity.type
_entity.pdbx_description
1 polymer ?
#
loop_
_entity_poly.entity_id
_entity_poly.type
_entity_poly.pdbx_seq_one_letter_code
_entity_poly.pdbx_strand_id
1 'polypeptide(L)'
;GILTTAEKRGLLEPAHAHVARDLMLEPNVLGRKLAAFDSVHAITDVTGFGLAGHLIEMAEGSGLVAELEFDQVPVREEALHYLAKGAYPDGAFRNWKSYGEKIVGAGDMTRMMILSDPQTSGGLLVAVAADHDLPMEGPAGHWRPIGRFLDTAEGARLVVR
;
A
#
# COMPACT_ATOMS: atom_id res chain seq x y z
N GLY A 1 3.92 0.67 9.52
CA GLY A 1 4.71 1.44 10.50
C GLY A 1 3.93 2.07 11.64
N ILE A 2 2.64 2.39 11.49
CA ILE A 2 1.86 3.10 12.53
C ILE A 2 1.80 2.33 13.86
N LEU A 3 1.46 1.03 13.85
CA LEU A 3 1.38 0.24 15.09
C LEU A 3 2.71 0.15 15.83
N THR A 4 3.82 -0.06 15.12
CA THR A 4 5.15 -0.13 15.75
C THR A 4 5.60 1.25 16.26
N THR A 5 5.12 2.33 15.66
CA THR A 5 5.29 3.69 16.21
C THR A 5 4.49 3.87 17.50
N ALA A 6 3.24 3.42 17.52
CA ALA A 6 2.41 3.45 18.73
C ALA A 6 3.07 2.66 19.88
N GLU A 7 3.65 1.50 19.58
CA GLU A 7 4.40 0.68 20.54
C GLU A 7 5.59 1.43 21.12
N LYS A 8 6.45 1.99 20.26
CA LYS A 8 7.63 2.79 20.66
C LYS A 8 7.26 4.01 21.51
N ARG A 9 6.05 4.53 21.35
CA ARG A 9 5.53 5.69 22.10
C ARG A 9 4.74 5.29 23.35
N GLY A 10 4.61 4.00 23.65
CA GLY A 10 3.82 3.52 24.79
C GLY A 10 2.31 3.76 24.65
N LEU A 11 1.82 3.97 23.43
CA LEU A 11 0.40 4.20 23.13
C LEU A 11 -0.34 2.91 22.78
N LEU A 12 0.40 1.85 22.41
CA LEU A 12 -0.16 0.58 21.97
C LEU A 12 -0.88 -0.12 23.13
N GLU A 13 -2.10 -0.57 22.86
CA GLU A 13 -2.91 -1.30 23.82
C GLU A 13 -2.43 -2.75 23.88
N PRO A 14 -2.45 -3.41 25.05
CA PRO A 14 -2.00 -4.80 25.17
C PRO A 14 -2.68 -5.76 24.21
N ALA A 15 -3.95 -5.51 23.87
CA ALA A 15 -4.71 -6.30 22.90
C ALA A 15 -4.12 -6.25 21.47
N HIS A 16 -3.36 -5.21 21.12
CA HIS A 16 -2.79 -5.01 19.79
C HIS A 16 -1.28 -5.34 19.72
N ALA A 17 -0.68 -5.83 20.81
CA ALA A 17 0.77 -6.08 20.95
C ALA A 17 1.38 -7.00 19.89
N HIS A 18 0.56 -7.85 19.26
CA HIS A 18 1.03 -8.85 18.30
C HIS A 18 0.55 -8.60 16.88
N VAL A 19 -0.38 -7.66 16.67
CA VAL A 19 -1.02 -7.42 15.37
C VAL A 19 0.02 -7.11 14.30
N ALA A 20 0.94 -6.18 14.56
CA ALA A 20 1.98 -5.84 13.59
C ALA A 20 2.94 -7.01 13.35
N ARG A 21 3.39 -7.69 14.40
CA ARG A 21 4.30 -8.84 14.29
C ARG A 21 3.69 -9.95 13.43
N ASP A 22 2.46 -10.33 13.71
CA ASP A 22 1.82 -11.47 13.07
C ASP A 22 1.60 -11.22 11.57
N LEU A 23 1.24 -9.99 11.19
CA LEU A 23 1.19 -9.56 9.79
C LEU A 23 2.56 -9.65 9.11
N MET A 24 3.61 -9.16 9.78
CA MET A 24 4.97 -9.18 9.22
C MET A 24 5.54 -10.60 9.07
N LEU A 25 5.00 -11.57 9.81
CA LEU A 25 5.41 -12.98 9.72
C LEU A 25 4.65 -13.76 8.64
N GLU A 26 3.65 -13.14 8.00
CA GLU A 26 2.91 -13.78 6.90
C GLU A 26 3.75 -13.77 5.62
N PRO A 27 4.09 -14.94 5.05
CA PRO A 27 4.93 -15.01 3.87
C PRO A 27 4.14 -14.72 2.59
N ASN A 28 4.74 -13.94 1.67
CA ASN A 28 4.22 -13.67 0.33
C ASN A 28 4.33 -14.88 -0.63
N VAL A 29 3.88 -16.08 -0.21
CA VAL A 29 3.99 -17.34 -0.96
C VAL A 29 3.25 -17.34 -2.30
N LEU A 30 2.25 -16.46 -2.44
CA LEU A 30 1.46 -16.35 -3.65
C LEU A 30 2.18 -15.66 -4.79
N GLY A 31 3.22 -14.85 -4.53
CA GLY A 31 3.87 -14.04 -5.57
C GLY A 31 4.38 -14.87 -6.73
N ARG A 32 5.00 -16.02 -6.44
CA ARG A 32 5.49 -16.94 -7.48
C ARG A 32 4.35 -17.58 -8.29
N LYS A 33 3.22 -17.86 -7.65
CA LYS A 33 2.07 -18.46 -8.34
C LYS A 33 1.39 -17.43 -9.24
N LEU A 34 1.23 -16.20 -8.76
CA LEU A 34 0.66 -15.10 -9.53
C LEU A 34 1.54 -14.74 -10.73
N ALA A 35 2.87 -14.75 -10.58
CA ALA A 35 3.80 -14.49 -11.67
C ALA A 35 3.73 -15.50 -12.84
N ALA A 36 3.03 -16.63 -12.67
CA ALA A 36 2.88 -17.64 -13.72
C ALA A 36 1.71 -17.38 -14.67
N PHE A 37 0.86 -16.38 -14.38
CA PHE A 37 -0.28 -16.01 -15.21
C PHE A 37 0.13 -14.96 -16.24
N ASP A 38 -0.19 -15.20 -17.52
CA ASP A 38 0.12 -14.27 -18.61
C ASP A 38 -0.60 -12.91 -18.45
N SER A 39 -1.74 -12.89 -17.74
CA SER A 39 -2.48 -11.66 -17.45
C SER A 39 -1.80 -10.78 -16.39
N VAL A 40 -0.74 -11.24 -15.72
CA VAL A 40 -0.01 -10.46 -14.71
C VAL A 40 1.15 -9.72 -15.38
N HIS A 41 1.06 -8.40 -15.39
CA HIS A 41 2.06 -7.54 -16.03
C HIS A 41 3.21 -7.16 -15.09
N ALA A 42 2.93 -6.99 -13.79
CA ALA A 42 3.93 -6.63 -12.80
C ALA A 42 3.53 -7.07 -11.39
N ILE A 43 4.52 -7.40 -10.57
CA ILE A 43 4.38 -7.68 -9.14
C ILE A 43 5.50 -6.94 -8.40
N THR A 44 5.16 -6.24 -7.33
CA THR A 44 6.12 -5.68 -6.37
C THR A 44 5.64 -5.94 -4.94
N ASP A 45 6.52 -5.87 -3.96
CA ASP A 45 6.19 -5.92 -2.54
C ASP A 45 6.10 -4.53 -1.94
N VAL A 46 5.03 -4.24 -1.18
CA VAL A 46 4.85 -2.94 -0.54
C VAL A 46 5.65 -2.89 0.75
N THR A 47 6.75 -2.14 0.74
CA THR A 47 7.70 -2.07 1.86
C THR A 47 8.01 -0.63 2.30
N GLY A 48 9.29 -0.24 2.35
CA GLY A 48 9.77 0.96 3.05
C GLY A 48 9.26 2.27 2.48
N PHE A 49 8.90 2.31 1.20
CA PHE A 49 8.34 3.50 0.55
C PHE A 49 6.82 3.66 0.73
N GLY A 50 6.15 2.71 1.38
CA GLY A 50 4.70 2.71 1.51
C GLY A 50 4.00 2.46 0.16
N LEU A 51 2.67 2.36 0.21
CA LEU A 51 1.86 2.03 -0.97
C LEU A 51 2.00 3.07 -2.08
N ALA A 52 2.00 4.36 -1.73
CA ALA A 52 2.11 5.42 -2.73
C ALA A 52 3.46 5.40 -3.45
N GLY A 53 4.57 5.20 -2.73
CA GLY A 53 5.89 5.13 -3.36
C GLY A 53 5.97 4.00 -4.38
N HIS A 54 5.51 2.80 -4.00
CA HIS A 54 5.50 1.64 -4.90
C HIS A 54 4.57 1.82 -6.12
N LEU A 55 3.38 2.41 -5.94
CA LEU A 55 2.50 2.75 -7.07
C LEU A 55 3.12 3.78 -8.02
N ILE A 56 3.82 4.78 -7.48
CA ILE A 56 4.51 5.79 -8.28
C ILE A 56 5.66 5.15 -9.06
N GLU A 57 6.47 4.29 -8.46
CA GLU A 57 7.54 3.57 -9.17
C GLU A 57 6.99 2.72 -10.32
N MET A 58 5.88 2.01 -10.10
CA MET A 58 5.21 1.24 -11.15
C MET A 58 4.65 2.14 -12.26
N ALA A 59 4.03 3.26 -11.90
CA ALA A 59 3.50 4.24 -12.84
C ALA A 59 4.61 4.85 -13.71
N GLU A 60 5.74 5.23 -13.09
CA GLU A 60 6.90 5.79 -13.80
C GLU A 60 7.58 4.78 -14.71
N GLY A 61 7.78 3.55 -14.24
CA GLY A 61 8.38 2.48 -15.04
C GLY A 61 7.53 2.06 -16.25
N SER A 62 6.22 2.31 -16.21
CA SER A 62 5.29 1.99 -17.28
C SER A 62 4.85 3.20 -18.13
N GLY A 63 5.17 4.43 -17.70
CA GLY A 63 4.68 5.64 -18.35
C GLY A 63 3.16 5.85 -18.21
N LEU A 64 2.56 5.33 -17.13
CA LEU A 64 1.12 5.36 -16.87
C LEU A 64 0.77 6.24 -15.66
N VAL A 65 -0.52 6.50 -15.46
CA VAL A 65 -1.07 7.03 -14.21
C VAL A 65 -1.61 5.89 -13.38
N ALA A 66 -1.23 5.83 -12.11
CA ALA A 66 -1.91 4.98 -11.13
C ALA A 66 -3.12 5.73 -10.59
N GLU A 67 -4.32 5.19 -10.77
CA GLU A 67 -5.55 5.67 -10.13
C GLU A 67 -5.90 4.74 -8.97
N LEU A 68 -5.93 5.27 -7.76
CA LEU A 68 -6.19 4.55 -6.53
C LEU A 68 -7.53 4.98 -5.93
N GLU A 69 -8.39 4.03 -5.63
CA GLU A 69 -9.63 4.23 -4.88
C GLU A 69 -9.31 4.05 -3.39
N PHE A 70 -9.20 5.16 -2.64
CA PHE A 70 -8.66 5.13 -1.27
C PHE A 70 -9.46 4.21 -0.34
N ASP A 71 -10.79 4.21 -0.48
CA ASP A 71 -11.69 3.38 0.33
C ASP A 71 -11.52 1.87 0.07
N GLN A 72 -10.89 1.50 -1.05
CA GLN A 72 -10.54 0.12 -1.36
C GLN A 72 -9.15 -0.27 -0.82
N VAL A 73 -8.35 0.65 -0.30
CA VAL A 73 -7.06 0.30 0.33
C VAL A 73 -7.34 -0.46 1.63
N PRO A 74 -6.80 -1.69 1.82
CA PRO A 74 -6.98 -2.43 3.07
C PRO A 74 -6.19 -1.75 4.18
N VAL A 75 -6.90 -1.08 5.07
CA VAL A 75 -6.33 -0.41 6.24
C VAL A 75 -6.89 -1.06 7.50
N ARG A 76 -6.00 -1.38 8.43
CA ARG A 76 -6.39 -1.91 9.73
C ARG A 76 -7.03 -0.84 10.61
N GLU A 77 -8.11 -1.19 11.28
CA GLU A 77 -8.79 -0.29 12.21
C GLU A 77 -7.85 0.17 13.33
N GLU A 78 -6.98 -0.72 13.81
CA GLU A 78 -5.97 -0.39 14.83
C GLU A 78 -5.01 0.70 14.31
N ALA A 79 -4.63 0.66 13.02
CA ALA A 79 -3.77 1.68 12.44
C ALA A 79 -4.46 3.05 12.41
N LEU A 80 -5.74 3.11 12.00
CA LEU A 80 -6.53 4.35 12.02
C LEU A 80 -6.69 4.90 13.44
N HIS A 81 -6.95 4.01 14.40
CA HIS A 81 -7.08 4.36 15.80
C HIS A 81 -5.80 5.02 16.36
N TYR A 82 -4.62 4.43 16.10
CA TYR A 82 -3.36 5.00 16.57
C TYR A 82 -2.92 6.23 15.78
N LEU A 83 -3.29 6.31 14.51
CA LEU A 83 -3.10 7.51 13.71
C LEU A 83 -3.84 8.70 14.31
N ALA A 84 -5.10 8.51 14.74
CA ALA A 84 -5.88 9.53 15.44
C ALA A 84 -5.26 9.96 16.79
N LYS A 85 -4.51 9.06 17.45
CA LYS A 85 -3.71 9.35 18.65
C LYS A 85 -2.35 9.99 18.35
N GLY A 86 -2.06 10.29 17.08
CA GLY A 86 -0.84 10.96 16.65
C GLY A 86 0.38 10.05 16.48
N ALA A 87 0.21 8.73 16.40
CA ALA A 87 1.30 7.77 16.22
C ALA A 87 1.82 7.73 14.77
N TYR A 88 2.40 8.83 14.31
CA TYR A 88 2.96 8.96 12.96
C TYR A 88 4.40 8.44 12.89
N PRO A 89 4.73 7.50 11.99
CA PRO A 89 6.10 7.14 11.72
C PRO A 89 6.82 8.28 10.98
N ASP A 90 8.01 8.67 11.43
CA ASP A 90 8.83 9.69 10.76
C ASP A 90 9.16 9.31 9.30
N GLY A 91 9.25 8.01 9.02
CA GLY A 91 9.40 7.48 7.68
C GLY A 91 8.27 7.89 6.73
N ALA A 92 7.04 8.06 7.21
CA ALA A 92 5.91 8.47 6.38
C ALA A 92 6.08 9.91 5.88
N PHE A 93 6.57 10.83 6.73
CA PHE A 93 6.88 12.20 6.31
C PHE A 93 8.06 12.24 5.33
N ARG A 94 9.09 11.41 5.54
CA ARG A 94 10.21 11.32 4.60
C ARG A 94 9.75 10.82 3.23
N ASN A 95 8.95 9.76 3.22
CA ASN A 95 8.36 9.21 2.01
C ASN A 95 7.51 10.25 1.29
N TRP A 96 6.60 10.92 2.00
CA TRP A 96 5.79 11.99 1.42
C TRP A 96 6.63 13.14 0.85
N LYS A 97 7.70 13.56 1.55
CA LYS A 97 8.61 14.58 1.02
C LYS A 97 9.31 14.14 -0.28
N SER A 98 9.57 12.85 -0.45
CA SER A 98 10.26 12.32 -1.62
C SER A 98 9.39 12.28 -2.87
N TYR A 99 8.09 12.01 -2.75
CA TYR A 99 7.23 11.76 -3.92
C TYR A 99 5.86 12.44 -3.88
N GLY A 100 5.52 13.18 -2.82
CA GLY A 100 4.19 13.76 -2.60
C GLY A 100 3.75 14.75 -3.67
N GLU A 101 4.69 15.41 -4.35
CA GLU A 101 4.40 16.29 -5.50
C GLU A 101 3.78 15.54 -6.69
N LYS A 102 3.95 14.22 -6.77
CA LYS A 102 3.37 13.35 -7.80
C LYS A 102 2.02 12.76 -7.39
N ILE A 103 1.48 13.16 -6.24
CA ILE A 103 0.22 12.63 -5.71
C ILE A 103 -0.87 13.70 -5.79
N VAL A 104 -1.97 13.37 -6.45
CA VAL A 104 -3.17 14.20 -6.53
C VAL A 104 -4.26 13.57 -5.68
N GLY A 105 -4.98 14.35 -4.87
CA GLY A 105 -6.16 13.86 -4.12
C GLY A 105 -5.88 13.20 -2.76
N ALA A 106 -4.68 13.37 -2.18
CA ALA A 106 -4.31 12.84 -0.87
C ALA A 106 -3.76 13.91 0.10
N GLY A 107 -4.30 15.14 0.03
CA GLY A 107 -3.81 16.28 0.80
C GLY A 107 -4.20 16.28 2.29
N ASP A 108 -5.15 15.45 2.71
CA ASP A 108 -5.48 15.29 4.13
C ASP A 108 -4.46 14.40 4.85
N MET A 109 -4.36 14.61 6.16
CA MET A 109 -3.38 13.91 7.00
C MET A 109 -3.56 12.40 6.98
N THR A 110 -4.80 11.90 6.91
CA THR A 110 -5.08 10.46 6.96
C THR A 110 -4.59 9.79 5.69
N ARG A 111 -5.00 10.28 4.51
CA ARG A 111 -4.54 9.73 3.22
C ARG A 111 -3.02 9.83 3.10
N MET A 112 -2.46 10.99 3.42
CA MET A 112 -1.00 11.21 3.39
C MET A 112 -0.24 10.19 4.24
N MET A 113 -0.65 10.00 5.49
CA MET A 113 0.04 9.12 6.43
C MET A 113 -0.15 7.65 6.11
N ILE A 114 -1.37 7.22 5.74
CA ILE A 114 -1.64 5.83 5.39
C ILE A 114 -0.89 5.42 4.14
N LEU A 115 -0.95 6.24 3.07
CA LEU A 115 -0.33 5.91 1.80
C LEU A 115 1.19 5.94 1.85
N SER A 116 1.76 6.73 2.77
CA SER A 116 3.21 6.88 2.92
C SER A 116 3.80 6.08 4.08
N ASP A 117 2.97 5.39 4.87
CA ASP A 117 3.43 4.60 6.01
C ASP A 117 4.43 3.52 5.55
N PRO A 118 5.70 3.56 6.00
CA PRO A 118 6.66 2.52 5.66
C PRO A 118 6.18 1.16 6.19
N GLN A 119 6.07 0.19 5.30
CA GLN A 119 5.74 -1.18 5.64
C GLN A 119 7.02 -2.01 5.79
N THR A 120 7.05 -2.84 6.82
CA THR A 120 8.08 -3.87 6.99
C THR A 120 7.41 -5.19 6.64
N SER A 121 7.98 -5.99 5.73
CA SER A 121 7.38 -7.25 5.27
C SER A 121 5.89 -7.10 4.88
N GLY A 122 5.58 -6.09 4.06
CA GLY A 122 4.21 -5.87 3.61
C GLY A 122 3.77 -6.87 2.54
N GLY A 123 2.52 -6.73 2.10
CA GLY A 123 1.93 -7.60 1.09
C GLY A 123 2.43 -7.34 -0.33
N LEU A 124 1.87 -8.08 -1.28
CA LEU A 124 2.12 -7.91 -2.71
C LEU A 124 1.16 -6.88 -3.33
N LEU A 125 1.70 -6.09 -4.24
CA LEU A 125 0.97 -5.25 -5.17
C LEU A 125 1.13 -5.82 -6.58
N VAL A 126 0.01 -6.03 -7.25
CA VAL A 126 -0.04 -6.78 -8.52
C VAL A 126 -0.79 -5.95 -9.56
N ALA A 127 -0.18 -5.73 -10.73
CA ALA A 127 -0.84 -5.16 -11.89
C ALA A 127 -1.24 -6.27 -12.86
N VAL A 128 -2.52 -6.31 -13.22
CA VAL A 128 -3.13 -7.39 -13.99
C VAL A 128 -3.95 -6.81 -15.14
N ALA A 129 -4.12 -7.56 -16.23
CA ALA A 129 -5.01 -7.21 -17.32
C ALA A 129 -6.47 -7.11 -16.84
N ALA A 130 -7.26 -6.22 -17.43
CA ALA A 130 -8.64 -6.00 -17.01
C ALA A 130 -9.53 -7.24 -17.19
N ASP A 131 -9.17 -8.13 -18.13
CA ASP A 131 -9.82 -9.40 -18.46
C ASP A 131 -9.11 -10.62 -17.84
N HIS A 132 -8.38 -10.42 -16.73
CA HIS A 132 -7.63 -11.48 -16.06
C HIS A 132 -8.48 -12.71 -15.68
N ASP A 133 -7.82 -13.86 -15.61
CA ASP A 133 -8.37 -15.14 -15.14
C ASP A 133 -7.97 -15.47 -13.69
N LEU A 134 -7.32 -14.53 -12.99
CA LEU A 134 -6.88 -14.72 -11.62
C LEU A 134 -8.04 -15.07 -10.67
N PRO A 135 -7.88 -16.11 -9.83
CA PRO A 135 -8.92 -16.51 -8.90
C PRO A 135 -9.05 -15.50 -7.75
N MET A 136 -10.09 -14.67 -7.74
CA MET A 136 -10.27 -13.60 -6.74
C MET A 136 -10.46 -14.07 -5.28
N GLU A 137 -10.49 -15.38 -5.05
CA GLU A 137 -10.56 -16.02 -3.74
C GLU A 137 -9.54 -17.16 -3.65
N GLY A 138 -8.87 -17.29 -2.50
CA GLY A 138 -7.91 -18.37 -2.28
C GLY A 138 -7.50 -18.58 -0.83
N PRO A 139 -6.83 -19.70 -0.53
CA PRO A 139 -6.51 -20.15 0.84
C PRO A 139 -5.54 -19.24 1.63
N ALA A 140 -5.04 -18.17 1.02
CA ALA A 140 -4.15 -17.17 1.65
C ALA A 140 -4.76 -15.75 1.66
N GLY A 141 -6.08 -15.62 1.49
CA GLY A 141 -6.81 -14.36 1.69
C GLY A 141 -7.50 -13.82 0.45
N HIS A 142 -8.43 -12.89 0.70
CA HIS A 142 -9.11 -12.10 -0.33
C HIS A 142 -8.19 -10.97 -0.77
N TRP A 143 -7.78 -10.96 -2.05
CA TRP A 143 -7.24 -9.75 -2.66
C TRP A 143 -8.38 -8.98 -3.33
N ARG A 144 -8.31 -7.65 -3.28
CA ARG A 144 -9.31 -6.78 -3.89
C ARG A 144 -8.63 -5.75 -4.79
N PRO A 145 -9.24 -5.40 -5.93
CA PRO A 145 -8.75 -4.28 -6.72
C PRO A 145 -8.80 -3.00 -5.89
N ILE A 146 -7.67 -2.31 -5.81
CA ILE A 146 -7.57 -1.02 -5.11
C ILE A 146 -7.52 0.17 -6.08
N GLY A 147 -7.52 -0.10 -7.38
CA GLY A 147 -7.28 0.90 -8.39
C GLY A 147 -7.00 0.29 -9.76
N ARG A 148 -6.50 1.13 -10.67
CA ARG A 148 -6.14 0.76 -12.06
C ARG A 148 -5.03 1.66 -12.58
N PHE A 149 -4.36 1.21 -13.63
CA PHE A 149 -3.46 2.06 -14.41
C PHE A 149 -4.18 2.63 -15.64
N LEU A 150 -3.86 3.87 -16.00
CA LEU A 150 -4.45 4.60 -17.13
C LEU A 150 -3.34 5.20 -17.99
N ASP A 151 -3.59 5.31 -19.29
CA ASP A 151 -2.72 6.05 -20.21
C ASP A 151 -2.67 7.54 -19.82
N THR A 152 -1.55 8.19 -20.10
CA THR A 152 -1.33 9.60 -19.77
C THR A 152 -0.52 10.33 -20.82
N ALA A 153 -0.90 11.58 -21.07
CA ALA A 153 -0.10 12.55 -21.84
C ALA A 153 0.65 13.53 -20.94
N GLU A 154 0.33 13.58 -19.64
CA GLU A 154 0.82 14.57 -18.67
C GLU A 154 1.93 14.02 -17.77
N GLY A 155 2.43 12.80 -18.07
CA GLY A 155 3.42 12.09 -17.28
C GLY A 155 2.81 11.21 -16.19
N ALA A 156 3.68 10.39 -15.60
CA ALA A 156 3.33 9.43 -14.58
C ALA A 156 3.08 10.10 -13.22
N ARG A 157 2.01 9.68 -12.55
CA ARG A 157 1.58 10.20 -11.24
C ARG A 157 0.62 9.22 -10.57
N LEU A 158 0.36 9.46 -9.29
CA LEU A 158 -0.68 8.79 -8.51
C LEU A 158 -1.87 9.73 -8.31
N VAL A 159 -3.05 9.30 -8.74
CA VAL A 159 -4.33 9.98 -8.49
C VAL A 159 -5.10 9.18 -7.46
N VAL A 160 -5.42 9.80 -6.34
CA VAL A 160 -6.17 9.19 -5.24
C VAL A 160 -7.59 9.74 -5.24
N ARG A 161 -8.57 8.85 -5.36
CA ARG A 161 -10.00 9.14 -5.24
C ARG A 161 -10.50 8.85 -3.84
#